data_AF-A0A9C8GJS0-F1
#
_entry.id   AF-A0A9C8GJS0-F1
#
_cell.length_a   1.000
_cell.length_b   1.000
_cell.length_c   1.000
_cell.angle_alpha   90.00
_cell.angle_beta   90.00
_cell.angle_gamma   90.00
#
_symmetry.space_group_name_H-M   'P 1'
#
loop_
_entity.id
_entity.type
_entity.pdbx_description
1 polymer ?
#
loop_
_entity_poly.entity_id
_entity_poly.type
_entity_poly.pdbx_seq_one_letter_code
_entity_poly.pdbx_strand_id
1 'polypeptide(L)'
;MKANYLEQIRKDIAYIKPYENDDLEWYNEGMDLLSNDQLEAAELKFKELMMSQPEHHDGFHGLALVYQKMGRKDEAIFFMQQALNRAKVFVDEGTMDQEGVDWLEQQLGEIQQM
;
A
#
# COMPACT_ATOMS: atom_id res chain seq x y z
N MET A 1 -18.02 -2.31 -4.84
CA MET A 1 -17.46 -1.13 -4.14
C MET A 1 -16.24 -1.41 -3.24
N LYS A 2 -15.57 -2.58 -3.26
CA LYS A 2 -14.20 -2.73 -2.70
C LYS A 2 -13.35 -3.72 -3.53
N ALA A 3 -13.95 -4.84 -3.92
CA ALA A 3 -13.37 -5.80 -4.88
C ALA A 3 -13.02 -5.19 -6.25
N ASN A 4 -13.65 -4.07 -6.62
CA ASN A 4 -13.38 -3.39 -7.88
C ASN A 4 -12.04 -2.63 -7.88
N TYR A 5 -11.51 -2.20 -6.72
CA TYR A 5 -10.28 -1.40 -6.69
C TYR A 5 -9.07 -2.20 -7.15
N LEU A 6 -8.86 -3.38 -6.56
CA LEU A 6 -7.72 -4.23 -6.93
C LEU A 6 -7.86 -4.79 -8.35
N GLU A 7 -9.07 -5.13 -8.77
CA GLU A 7 -9.31 -5.61 -10.14
C GLU A 7 -9.06 -4.51 -11.18
N GLN A 8 -9.50 -3.28 -10.92
CA GLN A 8 -9.25 -2.14 -11.80
C GLN A 8 -7.75 -1.84 -11.88
N ILE A 9 -7.06 -1.76 -10.73
CA ILE A 9 -5.61 -1.50 -10.70
C ILE A 9 -4.85 -2.59 -11.44
N ARG A 10 -5.22 -3.86 -11.27
CA ARG A 10 -4.60 -4.97 -12.02
C ARG A 10 -4.76 -4.81 -13.52
N LYS A 11 -5.90 -4.28 -14.00
CA LYS A 11 -6.11 -3.99 -15.42
C LYS A 11 -5.28 -2.80 -15.87
N ASP A 12 -5.23 -1.74 -15.08
CA ASP A 12 -4.51 -0.50 -15.41
C ASP A 12 -3.00 -0.69 -15.43
N ILE A 13 -2.48 -1.61 -14.59
CA ILE A 13 -1.06 -1.93 -14.44
C ILE A 13 -0.77 -3.36 -14.89
N ALA A 14 -1.45 -3.81 -15.95
CA ALA A 14 -1.25 -5.16 -16.50
C ALA A 14 0.17 -5.39 -17.07
N TYR A 15 0.97 -4.33 -17.22
CA TYR A 15 2.36 -4.40 -17.67
C TYR A 15 3.34 -4.79 -16.54
N ILE A 16 2.96 -4.63 -15.28
CA ILE A 16 3.74 -5.10 -14.14
C ILE A 16 3.36 -6.54 -13.83
N LYS A 17 4.37 -7.41 -13.80
CA LYS A 17 4.21 -8.81 -13.44
C LYS A 17 4.76 -9.07 -12.04
N PRO A 18 4.07 -9.83 -11.20
CA PRO A 18 4.56 -10.18 -9.87
C PRO A 18 5.94 -10.84 -9.93
N TYR A 19 6.84 -10.41 -9.04
CA TYR A 19 8.17 -10.99 -8.83
C TYR A 19 9.11 -10.97 -10.06
N GLU A 20 8.82 -10.17 -11.09
CA GLU A 20 9.65 -10.05 -12.31
C GLU A 20 10.39 -8.70 -12.42
N ASN A 21 10.12 -7.72 -11.55
CA ASN A 21 10.69 -6.37 -11.64
C ASN A 21 11.77 -6.15 -10.57
N ASP A 22 12.74 -5.29 -10.90
CA ASP A 22 13.66 -4.74 -9.92
C ASP A 22 12.98 -3.56 -9.21
N ASP A 23 12.31 -3.87 -8.09
CA ASP A 23 11.41 -2.97 -7.36
C ASP A 23 11.94 -2.54 -5.99
N LEU A 24 13.22 -2.84 -5.71
CA LEU A 24 13.87 -2.60 -4.41
C LEU A 24 13.77 -1.14 -3.93
N GLU A 25 13.83 -0.19 -4.86
CA GLU A 25 13.80 1.24 -4.55
C GLU A 25 12.40 1.87 -4.69
N TRP A 26 11.40 1.13 -5.18
CA TRP A 26 10.09 1.71 -5.51
C TRP A 26 9.35 2.25 -4.28
N TYR A 27 9.56 1.66 -3.11
CA TYR A 27 9.01 2.20 -1.86
C TYR A 27 9.61 3.58 -1.56
N ASN A 28 10.93 3.70 -1.61
CA ASN A 28 11.64 4.97 -1.37
C ASN A 28 11.22 6.03 -2.39
N GLU A 29 11.17 5.68 -3.67
CA GLU A 29 10.66 6.56 -4.74
C GLU A 29 9.22 7.03 -4.47
N GLY A 30 8.34 6.12 -4.07
CA GLY A 30 6.95 6.45 -3.74
C GLY A 30 6.86 7.41 -2.55
N MET A 31 7.68 7.22 -1.53
CA MET A 31 7.74 8.09 -0.35
C MET A 31 8.30 9.48 -0.66
N ASP A 32 9.29 9.56 -1.54
CA ASP A 32 9.84 10.83 -2.04
C ASP A 32 8.78 11.60 -2.83
N LEU A 33 8.04 10.93 -3.72
CA LEU A 33 6.94 11.54 -4.47
C LEU A 33 5.83 12.03 -3.54
N LEU A 34 5.46 11.23 -2.54
CA LEU A 34 4.45 11.59 -1.53
C LEU A 34 4.87 12.82 -0.72
N SER A 35 6.14 12.88 -0.31
CA SER A 35 6.71 14.00 0.45
C SER A 35 6.76 15.28 -0.37
N ASN A 36 6.98 15.17 -1.68
CA ASN A 36 6.95 16.28 -2.64
C ASN A 36 5.52 16.66 -3.10
N ASP A 37 4.48 16.10 -2.49
CA ASP A 37 3.07 16.36 -2.84
C ASP A 37 2.67 15.92 -4.25
N GLN A 38 3.48 15.07 -4.89
CA GLN A 38 3.21 14.52 -6.22
C GLN A 38 2.31 13.28 -6.09
N LEU A 39 1.08 13.50 -5.62
CA LEU A 39 0.20 12.44 -5.14
C LEU A 39 -0.19 11.42 -6.23
N GLU A 40 -0.44 11.85 -7.46
CA GLU A 40 -0.78 10.95 -8.57
C GLU A 40 0.40 10.07 -8.98
N ALA A 41 1.62 10.63 -8.94
CA ALA A 41 2.85 9.89 -9.24
C ALA A 41 3.15 8.88 -8.13
N ALA A 42 2.99 9.27 -6.87
CA ALA A 42 3.10 8.38 -5.72
C ALA A 42 2.05 7.26 -5.78
N GLU A 43 0.80 7.58 -6.13
CA GLU A 43 -0.27 6.61 -6.33
C GLU A 43 0.13 5.56 -7.37
N LEU A 44 0.62 5.99 -8.53
CA LEU A 44 1.06 5.07 -9.58
C LEU A 44 2.22 4.19 -9.08
N LYS A 45 3.24 4.79 -8.46
CA LYS A 45 4.43 4.07 -7.98
C LYS A 45 4.08 2.99 -6.96
N PHE A 46 3.21 3.30 -6.00
CA PHE A 46 2.77 2.31 -5.01
C PHE A 46 1.85 1.26 -5.59
N LYS A 47 1.03 1.57 -6.60
CA LYS A 47 0.26 0.53 -7.32
C LYS A 47 1.18 -0.40 -8.11
N GLU A 48 2.26 0.10 -8.72
CA GLU A 48 3.29 -0.74 -9.35
C GLU A 48 3.92 -1.68 -8.31
N LEU A 49 4.36 -1.15 -7.17
CA LEU A 49 4.95 -1.96 -6.09
C LEU A 49 3.97 -3.01 -5.55
N MET A 50 2.71 -2.64 -5.35
CA MET A 50 1.64 -3.54 -4.94
C MET A 50 1.43 -4.68 -5.95
N MET A 51 1.61 -4.43 -7.25
CA MET A 51 1.48 -5.45 -8.29
C MET A 51 2.73 -6.32 -8.44
N SER A 52 3.91 -5.75 -8.22
CA SER A 52 5.19 -6.46 -8.28
C SER A 52 5.40 -7.35 -7.05
N GLN A 53 5.03 -6.87 -5.86
CA GLN A 53 5.09 -7.59 -4.60
C GLN A 53 3.69 -7.72 -3.96
N PRO A 54 2.80 -8.55 -4.52
CA PRO A 54 1.40 -8.61 -4.09
C PRO A 54 1.19 -9.19 -2.68
N GLU A 55 2.19 -9.86 -2.13
CA GLU A 55 2.21 -10.39 -0.76
C GLU A 55 2.82 -9.41 0.24
N HIS A 56 3.64 -8.46 -0.21
CA HIS A 56 4.27 -7.50 0.67
C HIS A 56 3.31 -6.35 1.03
N HIS A 57 3.44 -5.82 2.24
CA HIS A 57 2.54 -4.81 2.79
C HIS A 57 2.84 -3.38 2.29
N ASP A 58 4.09 -3.08 1.92
CA ASP A 58 4.57 -1.75 1.55
C ASP A 58 3.76 -1.04 0.46
N GLY A 59 3.46 -1.71 -0.66
CA GLY A 59 2.68 -1.09 -1.74
C GLY A 59 1.26 -0.70 -1.29
N PHE A 60 0.64 -1.51 -0.42
CA PHE A 60 -0.67 -1.22 0.14
C PHE A 60 -0.61 -0.09 1.17
N HIS A 61 0.42 -0.11 2.01
CA HIS A 61 0.65 0.94 3.00
C HIS A 61 0.89 2.30 2.32
N GLY A 62 1.76 2.36 1.32
CA GLY A 62 2.00 3.58 0.55
C GLY A 62 0.75 4.12 -0.13
N LEU A 63 -0.10 3.24 -0.70
CA LEU A 63 -1.40 3.64 -1.24
C LEU A 63 -2.33 4.22 -0.18
N ALA A 64 -2.35 3.65 1.03
CA ALA A 64 -3.15 4.17 2.12
C ALA A 64 -2.74 5.60 2.49
N LEU A 65 -1.43 5.87 2.60
CA LEU A 65 -0.89 7.21 2.88
C LEU A 65 -1.24 8.21 1.77
N VAL A 66 -1.11 7.82 0.51
CA VAL A 66 -1.49 8.65 -0.64
C VAL A 66 -2.97 9.03 -0.57
N TYR A 67 -3.86 8.05 -0.37
CA TYR A 67 -5.29 8.32 -0.32
C TYR A 67 -5.71 9.10 0.93
N GLN A 68 -5.03 8.88 2.05
CA GLN A 68 -5.22 9.70 3.25
C GLN A 68 -4.89 11.17 2.95
N LYS A 69 -3.76 11.42 2.29
CA LYS A 69 -3.32 12.78 1.93
C LYS A 69 -4.23 13.44 0.88
N MET A 70 -4.81 12.64 -0.03
CA MET A 70 -5.85 13.10 -0.97
C MET A 70 -7.23 13.35 -0.33
N GLY A 71 -7.42 13.02 0.96
CA GLY A 71 -8.74 13.09 1.63
C GLY A 71 -9.72 11.98 1.22
N ARG A 72 -9.24 10.95 0.52
CA ARG A 72 -10.02 9.79 0.07
C ARG A 72 -10.04 8.72 1.16
N LYS A 73 -10.77 9.03 2.23
CA LYS A 73 -10.80 8.25 3.48
C LYS A 73 -11.19 6.78 3.28
N ASP A 74 -12.19 6.49 2.46
CA ASP A 74 -12.68 5.12 2.26
C ASP A 74 -11.63 4.23 1.56
N GLU A 75 -10.93 4.77 0.56
CA GLU A 75 -9.81 4.11 -0.09
C GLU A 75 -8.62 3.94 0.86
N ALA A 76 -8.28 4.98 1.63
CA ALA A 76 -7.19 4.92 2.62
C ALA A 76 -7.43 3.79 3.64
N ILE A 77 -8.64 3.69 4.20
CA ILE A 77 -9.04 2.60 5.11
C ILE A 77 -8.93 1.24 4.42
N PHE A 78 -9.41 1.13 3.18
CA PHE A 78 -9.36 -0.13 2.44
C PHE A 78 -7.92 -0.61 2.23
N PHE A 79 -7.02 0.27 1.75
CA PHE A 79 -5.63 -0.10 1.49
C PHE A 79 -4.83 -0.34 2.78
N MET A 80 -5.10 0.41 3.85
CA MET A 80 -4.47 0.15 5.14
C MET A 80 -4.87 -1.22 5.71
N GLN A 81 -6.15 -1.63 5.56
CA GLN A 81 -6.59 -2.98 5.92
C GLN A 81 -5.89 -4.06 5.09
N GLN A 82 -5.62 -3.81 3.82
CA GLN A 82 -4.88 -4.74 2.96
C GLN A 82 -3.40 -4.86 3.38
N ALA A 83 -2.78 -3.75 3.78
CA ALA A 83 -1.42 -3.74 4.33
C ALA A 83 -1.37 -4.56 5.63
N LEU A 84 -2.30 -4.31 6.56
CA LEU A 84 -2.42 -5.03 7.83
C LEU A 84 -2.59 -6.54 7.67
N ASN A 85 -3.44 -6.97 6.74
CA ASN A 85 -3.66 -8.40 6.51
C ASN A 85 -2.38 -9.10 6.05
N ARG A 86 -1.57 -8.45 5.20
CA ARG A 86 -0.29 -8.99 4.72
C ARG A 86 0.76 -8.98 5.80
N ALA A 87 0.88 -7.86 6.51
CA ALA A 87 1.74 -7.71 7.68
C ALA A 87 1.48 -8.84 8.70
N LYS A 88 0.22 -9.14 9.02
CA LYS A 88 -0.15 -10.23 9.93
C LYS A 88 0.29 -11.62 9.43
N VAL A 89 0.15 -11.88 8.13
CA VAL A 89 0.65 -13.13 7.53
C VAL A 89 2.16 -13.29 7.75
N PHE A 90 2.93 -12.21 7.59
CA PHE A 90 4.39 -12.23 7.81
C PHE A 90 4.75 -12.45 9.29
N VAL A 91 3.97 -11.89 10.22
CA VAL A 91 4.12 -12.19 11.66
C VAL A 91 3.81 -13.66 11.96
N ASP A 92 2.71 -14.18 11.40
CA ASP A 92 2.31 -15.58 11.59
C ASP A 92 3.36 -16.56 11.02
N GLU A 93 4.05 -16.16 9.94
CA GLU A 93 5.18 -16.89 9.35
C GLU A 93 6.50 -16.73 10.13
N GLY A 94 6.56 -15.80 11.09
CA GLY A 94 7.75 -15.50 11.89
C GLY A 94 8.83 -14.72 11.12
N THR A 95 8.46 -14.06 10.02
CA THR A 95 9.37 -13.28 9.17
C THR A 95 9.34 -11.78 9.48
N MET A 96 8.43 -11.34 10.36
CA MET A 96 8.31 -9.97 10.81
C MET A 96 7.85 -9.91 12.28
N ASP A 97 8.25 -8.85 12.99
CA ASP A 97 7.84 -8.60 14.38
C ASP A 97 6.45 -7.95 14.46
N GLN A 98 5.77 -8.18 15.58
CA GLN A 98 4.43 -7.65 15.86
C GLN A 98 4.39 -6.10 15.89
N GLU A 99 5.51 -5.44 16.21
CA GLU A 99 5.58 -3.97 16.28
C GLU A 99 5.15 -3.29 14.98
N GLY A 100 5.48 -3.87 13.83
CA GLY A 100 5.07 -3.32 12.52
C GLY A 100 3.55 -3.40 12.31
N VAL A 101 2.91 -4.47 12.76
CA VAL A 101 1.45 -4.61 12.71
C VAL A 101 0.78 -3.62 13.65
N ASP A 102 1.28 -3.49 14.88
CA ASP A 102 0.72 -2.57 15.89
C ASP A 102 0.78 -1.11 15.39
N TRP A 103 1.88 -0.74 14.73
CA TRP A 103 2.03 0.58 14.12
C TRP A 103 0.99 0.83 13.00
N LEU A 104 0.80 -0.15 12.10
CA LEU A 104 -0.22 -0.06 11.05
C LEU A 104 -1.64 0.00 11.61
N GLU A 105 -1.92 -0.69 12.73
CA GLU A 105 -3.23 -0.66 13.40
C GLU A 105 -3.52 0.71 14.01
N GLN A 106 -2.51 1.33 14.61
CA GLN A 106 -2.63 2.70 15.12
C GLN A 106 -2.94 3.67 13.97
N GLN A 107 -2.20 3.60 12.86
CA GLN A 107 -2.43 4.45 11.69
C GLN A 107 -3.84 4.25 11.11
N LEU A 108 -4.33 3.01 11.03
CA LEU A 108 -5.72 2.76 10.63
C LEU A 108 -6.73 3.46 11.56
N GLY A 109 -6.48 3.42 12.87
CA GLY A 109 -7.31 4.11 13.86
C GLY A 109 -7.33 5.63 13.65
N GLU A 110 -6.20 6.24 13.33
CA GLU A 110 -6.08 7.66 13.00
C GLU A 110 -6.86 8.02 11.73
N ILE A 111 -6.69 7.24 10.65
CA ILE A 111 -7.44 7.44 9.39
C ILE A 111 -8.95 7.36 9.65
N GLN A 112 -9.41 6.44 10.50
CA GLN A 112 -10.84 6.28 10.82
C GLN A 112 -11.42 7.48 11.59
N GLN A 113 -10.59 8.25 12.31
CA GLN A 113 -11.01 9.39 13.11
C GLN A 113 -11.01 10.73 12.37
N MET A 114 -10.43 10.79 11.17
CA MET A 114 -10.44 11.98 10.27
C MET A 114 -11.85 12.36 9.81
#